data_AF-A0A162YPQ5-F1
#
_entry.id   AF-A0A162YPQ5-F1
#
_cell.length_a   1.000
_cell.length_b   1.000
_cell.length_c   1.000
_cell.angle_alpha   90.00
_cell.angle_beta   90.00
_cell.angle_gamma   90.00
#
_symmetry.space_group_name_H-M   'P 1'
#
loop_
_entity.id
_entity.type
_entity.pdbx_description
1 polymer ?
#
loop_
_entity_poly.entity_id
_entity_poly.type
_entity_poly.pdbx_seq_one_letter_code
_entity_poly.pdbx_strand_id
1 'polypeptide(L)'
;MESALANPAPNPLDAAIAMKLAFWSYPHKNIEEAEKVAKYPTRWRHAEPGNDLPPGFDSYVPAQNGQPAIEGWNTQHNARGELINQFMVSINQDTKQITFDFKGSDNVSNFKSDFGNAGASEFARIEAQAQKALEAMQADERYKGFTFAATGHSLGGGMGQSFALRNNLDAYVYNSLPIARDTIKGDYFKEVGGFDAALARYQSSGRTVHDIRTPNDIATFTYDTVTRNQYLSDTVRPGIQQLPGAAIPDLLKAALMTSEVGAAPALAIMANDHRMGAMFDAQYGLGVNAEGGRFRIPEGHVDFAAIPAKVRQQFAELSTSPVSKVYQSERGATHDGATSAYNRFEISRADGSTQRLSIHVASGEVALDHHHADGRRTQVALDPRHPERMRVTETDAPNLTKAPAESTPAPLSATQQTQLKHIHAQLAPRLTAQGYNPEQIDQVGAATLVHLGRHAAKGDARGIHVSHDGVRIAISHEHHQLSELDVATALKKSTGEHLQEAVHAQVESGAPSTDRNQQPQMHRTPNPTEHAGAMQR
;
A
#
# COMPACT_ATOMS: atom_id res chain seq x y z
N MET A 1 12.09 44.04 17.73
CA MET A 1 12.22 42.76 17.02
C MET A 1 11.10 41.87 17.51
N GLU A 2 9.91 42.05 16.92
CA GLU A 2 8.79 41.13 17.14
C GLU A 2 9.16 39.79 16.51
N SER A 3 9.14 38.76 17.35
CA SER A 3 9.22 37.37 16.93
C SER A 3 8.16 37.13 15.87
N ALA A 4 8.58 36.98 14.62
CA ALA A 4 7.76 36.43 13.55
C ALA A 4 7.28 35.05 14.01
N LEU A 5 6.06 35.01 14.56
CA LEU A 5 5.36 33.77 14.84
C LEU A 5 5.29 33.04 13.50
N ALA A 6 6.05 31.95 13.40
CA ALA A 6 5.99 31.06 12.26
C ALA A 6 4.52 30.74 12.02
N ASN A 7 4.00 31.13 10.85
CA ASN A 7 2.68 30.70 10.42
C ASN A 7 2.62 29.17 10.62
N PRO A 8 1.61 28.63 11.32
CA PRO A 8 1.48 27.19 11.45
C PRO A 8 1.52 26.60 10.05
N ALA A 9 2.40 25.61 9.86
CA ALA A 9 2.54 24.96 8.57
C ALA A 9 1.15 24.56 8.05
N PRO A 10 0.82 24.88 6.79
CA PRO A 10 -0.50 24.56 6.24
C PRO A 10 -0.77 23.06 6.43
N ASN A 11 -1.97 22.71 6.90
CA ASN A 11 -2.38 21.32 7.04
C ASN A 11 -2.34 20.67 5.65
N PRO A 12 -1.40 19.76 5.37
CA PRO A 12 -1.26 19.18 4.05
C PRO A 12 -2.53 18.41 3.70
N LEU A 13 -2.93 18.45 2.43
CA LEU A 13 -4.06 17.66 1.97
C LEU A 13 -3.74 16.16 2.16
N ASP A 14 -4.70 15.44 2.70
CA ASP A 14 -4.63 14.00 2.89
C ASP A 14 -4.61 13.29 1.52
N ALA A 15 -3.60 12.45 1.28
CA ALA A 15 -3.43 11.74 0.01
C ALA A 15 -4.60 10.80 -0.34
N ALA A 16 -5.30 10.23 0.65
CA ALA A 16 -6.50 9.45 0.39
C ALA A 16 -7.68 10.34 -0.02
N ILE A 17 -7.77 11.56 0.53
CA ILE A 17 -8.76 12.56 0.08
C ILE A 17 -8.44 13.02 -1.34
N ALA A 18 -7.21 13.45 -1.62
CA ALA A 18 -6.80 13.90 -2.95
C ALA A 18 -6.99 12.82 -4.02
N MET A 19 -6.81 11.54 -3.68
CA MET A 19 -7.06 10.41 -4.57
C MET A 19 -8.55 10.28 -4.92
N LYS A 20 -9.44 10.46 -3.94
CA LYS A 20 -10.89 10.49 -4.17
C LYS A 20 -11.28 11.69 -5.04
N LEU A 21 -10.72 12.87 -4.80
CA LEU A 21 -10.98 14.05 -5.63
C LEU A 21 -10.53 13.84 -7.08
N ALA A 22 -9.35 13.24 -7.29
CA ALA A 22 -8.91 12.82 -8.62
C ALA A 22 -9.86 11.81 -9.28
N PHE A 23 -10.41 10.84 -8.52
CA PHE A 23 -11.42 9.91 -9.05
C PHE A 23 -12.73 10.61 -9.45
N TRP A 24 -13.17 11.60 -8.68
CA TRP A 24 -14.40 12.36 -8.97
C TRP A 24 -14.22 13.48 -9.99
N SER A 25 -12.97 13.74 -10.43
CA SER A 25 -12.72 14.55 -11.62
C SER A 25 -13.15 13.87 -12.92
N TYR A 26 -13.53 12.58 -12.89
CA TYR A 26 -14.08 11.86 -14.04
C TYR A 26 -15.60 11.99 -14.11
N PRO A 27 -16.20 12.09 -15.32
CA PRO A 27 -17.64 12.01 -15.46
C PRO A 27 -18.08 10.55 -15.25
N HIS A 28 -18.86 10.31 -14.20
CA HIS A 28 -19.37 8.97 -13.89
C HIS A 28 -20.78 8.78 -14.46
N LYS A 29 -20.92 7.86 -15.43
CA LYS A 29 -22.23 7.54 -16.02
C LYS A 29 -23.19 6.89 -15.02
N ASN A 30 -22.66 6.14 -14.06
CA ASN A 30 -23.42 5.51 -12.98
C ASN A 30 -22.79 5.93 -11.64
N ILE A 31 -23.43 6.89 -10.99
CA ILE A 31 -22.97 7.45 -9.71
C ILE A 31 -22.98 6.38 -8.61
N GLU A 32 -24.00 5.52 -8.56
CA GLU A 32 -24.10 4.48 -7.54
C GLU A 32 -22.95 3.47 -7.64
N GLU A 33 -22.54 3.07 -8.85
CA GLU A 33 -21.37 2.21 -9.05
C GLU A 33 -20.06 2.94 -8.72
N ALA A 34 -19.94 4.23 -9.04
CA ALA A 34 -18.77 5.03 -8.69
C ALA A 34 -18.62 5.16 -7.17
N GLU A 35 -19.71 5.37 -6.44
CA GLU A 35 -19.71 5.45 -4.98
C GLU A 35 -19.33 4.14 -4.28
N LYS A 36 -19.52 2.99 -4.93
CA LYS A 36 -19.01 1.70 -4.43
C LYS A 36 -17.49 1.63 -4.47
N VAL A 37 -16.85 2.30 -5.43
CA VAL A 37 -15.39 2.40 -5.53
C VAL A 37 -14.88 3.43 -4.54
N ALA A 38 -15.40 4.65 -4.61
CA ALA A 38 -14.99 5.74 -3.75
C ALA A 38 -16.10 6.77 -3.60
N LYS A 39 -16.64 6.90 -2.39
CA LYS A 39 -17.55 8.01 -2.05
C LYS A 39 -16.84 9.35 -2.16
N TYR A 40 -17.56 10.37 -2.60
CA TYR A 40 -17.05 11.74 -2.58
C TYR A 40 -16.70 12.14 -1.13
N PRO A 41 -15.54 12.77 -0.87
CA PRO A 41 -15.12 13.09 0.49
C PRO A 41 -16.14 13.96 1.22
N THR A 42 -16.53 13.55 2.44
CA THR A 42 -17.43 14.35 3.28
C THR A 42 -16.81 15.71 3.58
N ARG A 43 -17.63 16.78 3.61
CA ARG A 43 -17.24 18.20 3.81
C ARG A 43 -16.55 18.87 2.63
N TRP A 44 -16.23 18.11 1.59
CA TRP A 44 -15.84 18.68 0.31
C TRP A 44 -17.10 18.94 -0.52
N ARG A 45 -17.03 19.92 -1.41
CA ARG A 45 -18.02 20.16 -2.46
C ARG A 45 -17.35 20.70 -3.70
N HIS A 46 -17.98 20.57 -4.85
CA HIS A 46 -17.49 21.22 -6.06
C HIS A 46 -17.81 22.73 -6.03
N ALA A 47 -16.99 23.52 -6.70
CA ALA A 47 -17.26 24.93 -6.94
C ALA A 47 -18.43 25.08 -7.92
N GLU A 48 -19.32 26.01 -7.62
CA GLU A 48 -20.52 26.29 -8.39
C GLU A 48 -20.43 27.68 -9.05
N PRO A 49 -20.67 27.79 -10.37
CA PRO A 49 -20.84 29.07 -11.04
C PRO A 49 -21.87 29.99 -10.37
N GLY A 50 -21.54 31.28 -10.23
CA GLY A 50 -22.42 32.27 -9.61
C GLY A 50 -22.48 32.21 -8.08
N ASN A 51 -22.03 31.10 -7.49
CA ASN A 51 -21.82 30.97 -6.05
C ASN A 51 -20.33 31.16 -5.75
N ASP A 52 -19.47 30.22 -6.09
CA ASP A 52 -18.03 30.25 -5.80
C ASP A 52 -17.22 31.02 -6.84
N LEU A 53 -17.71 31.05 -8.07
CA LEU A 53 -17.06 31.73 -9.19
C LEU A 53 -17.90 32.94 -9.61
N PRO A 54 -17.28 34.07 -9.97
CA PRO A 54 -18.00 35.27 -10.38
C PRO A 54 -18.77 35.04 -11.69
N PRO A 55 -19.67 35.96 -12.08
CA PRO A 55 -20.34 35.90 -13.39
C PRO A 55 -19.35 35.76 -14.56
N GLY A 56 -19.72 34.97 -15.58
CA GLY A 56 -18.86 34.66 -16.74
C GLY A 56 -18.02 33.38 -16.61
N PHE A 57 -18.35 32.54 -15.61
CA PHE A 57 -17.92 31.14 -15.49
C PHE A 57 -19.09 30.21 -15.83
N ASP A 58 -19.64 30.35 -17.03
CA ASP A 58 -20.87 29.66 -17.40
C ASP A 58 -20.66 28.16 -17.64
N SER A 59 -21.72 27.37 -17.44
CA SER A 59 -21.73 25.94 -17.78
C SER A 59 -21.77 25.73 -19.29
N TYR A 60 -21.34 24.55 -19.74
CA TYR A 60 -21.42 24.18 -21.15
C TYR A 60 -22.87 24.26 -21.68
N VAL A 61 -23.03 24.88 -22.85
CA VAL A 61 -24.30 24.93 -23.57
C VAL A 61 -24.10 24.24 -24.93
N PRO A 62 -24.81 23.12 -25.20
CA PRO A 62 -24.67 22.43 -26.47
C PRO A 62 -25.20 23.29 -27.63
N ALA A 63 -24.69 23.05 -28.83
CA ALA A 63 -25.17 23.72 -30.04
C ALA A 63 -26.67 23.46 -30.24
N GLN A 64 -27.44 24.53 -30.45
CA GLN A 64 -28.89 24.46 -30.67
C GLN A 64 -29.33 25.49 -31.71
N ASN A 65 -30.26 25.10 -32.59
CA ASN A 65 -30.91 26.00 -33.56
C ASN A 65 -29.93 26.85 -34.41
N GLY A 66 -28.81 26.25 -34.83
CA GLY A 66 -27.77 26.93 -35.63
C GLY A 66 -26.82 27.82 -34.83
N GLN A 67 -26.98 27.92 -33.51
CA GLN A 67 -25.98 28.54 -32.64
C GLN A 67 -24.84 27.56 -32.34
N PRO A 68 -23.58 28.04 -32.31
CA PRO A 68 -22.45 27.20 -31.91
C PRO A 68 -22.58 26.81 -30.44
N ALA A 69 -21.96 25.68 -30.07
CA ALA A 69 -21.83 25.31 -28.67
C ALA A 69 -20.99 26.38 -27.92
N ILE A 70 -21.32 26.58 -26.65
CA ILE A 70 -20.57 27.45 -25.74
C ILE A 70 -19.86 26.54 -24.75
N GLU A 71 -18.53 26.56 -24.76
CA GLU A 71 -17.74 25.77 -23.81
C GLU A 71 -18.00 26.22 -22.37
N GLY A 72 -18.07 25.23 -21.47
CA GLY A 72 -18.22 25.53 -20.04
C GLY A 72 -16.92 26.08 -19.47
N TRP A 73 -16.97 26.68 -18.28
CA TRP A 73 -15.76 27.24 -17.65
C TRP A 73 -14.70 26.21 -17.28
N ASN A 74 -15.07 24.93 -17.16
CA ASN A 74 -14.19 23.84 -16.73
C ASN A 74 -14.23 22.60 -17.62
N THR A 75 -14.89 22.67 -18.78
CA THR A 75 -15.08 21.54 -19.70
C THR A 75 -14.68 21.94 -21.12
N GLN A 76 -14.32 20.93 -21.90
CA GLN A 76 -14.01 21.03 -23.33
C GLN A 76 -14.72 19.91 -24.07
N HIS A 77 -15.35 20.23 -25.19
CA HIS A 77 -16.09 19.27 -26.00
C HIS A 77 -15.57 19.21 -27.44
N ASN A 78 -15.75 18.08 -28.11
CA ASN A 78 -15.48 17.97 -29.54
C ASN A 78 -16.65 18.50 -30.38
N ALA A 79 -16.51 18.51 -31.71
CA ALA A 79 -17.54 18.98 -32.63
C ALA A 79 -18.88 18.20 -32.57
N ARG A 80 -18.91 17.02 -31.93
CA ARG A 80 -20.13 16.23 -31.68
C ARG A 80 -20.76 16.54 -30.32
N GLY A 81 -20.17 17.45 -29.54
CA GLY A 81 -20.59 17.78 -28.19
C GLY A 81 -20.19 16.71 -27.16
N GLU A 82 -19.25 15.82 -27.49
CA GLU A 82 -18.74 14.82 -26.54
C GLU A 82 -17.64 15.46 -25.70
N LEU A 83 -17.68 15.25 -24.38
CA LEU A 83 -16.67 15.75 -23.46
C LEU A 83 -15.30 15.12 -23.78
N ILE A 84 -14.30 15.95 -24.01
CA ILE A 84 -12.92 15.53 -24.27
C ILE A 84 -12.02 15.77 -23.05
N ASN A 85 -12.18 16.91 -22.37
CA ASN A 85 -11.35 17.27 -21.22
C ASN A 85 -12.17 18.04 -20.18
N GLN A 86 -11.80 17.93 -18.91
CA GLN A 86 -12.36 18.74 -17.83
C GLN A 86 -11.40 18.86 -16.65
N PHE A 87 -11.65 19.85 -15.81
CA PHE A 87 -11.19 19.85 -14.43
C PHE A 87 -12.36 20.16 -13.51
N MET A 88 -12.24 19.80 -12.25
CA MET A 88 -13.15 20.23 -11.20
C MET A 88 -12.39 21.13 -10.23
N VAL A 89 -13.12 21.99 -9.53
CA VAL A 89 -12.57 22.69 -8.37
C VAL A 89 -13.31 22.17 -7.16
N SER A 90 -12.59 21.66 -6.17
CA SER A 90 -13.17 21.12 -4.95
C SER A 90 -12.77 21.96 -3.75
N ILE A 91 -13.74 22.28 -2.90
CA ILE A 91 -13.61 23.24 -1.79
C ILE A 91 -13.95 22.54 -0.48
N ASN A 92 -13.06 22.69 0.50
CA ASN A 92 -13.32 22.34 1.90
C ASN A 92 -13.19 23.59 2.76
N GLN A 93 -14.33 24.06 3.26
CA GLN A 93 -14.43 25.26 4.10
C GLN A 93 -13.82 25.03 5.50
N ASP A 94 -13.96 23.82 6.04
CA ASP A 94 -13.48 23.48 7.39
C ASP A 94 -11.96 23.48 7.46
N THR A 95 -11.30 22.90 6.45
CA THR A 95 -9.83 22.80 6.37
C THR A 95 -9.19 23.94 5.61
N LYS A 96 -9.98 24.85 5.03
CA LYS A 96 -9.54 25.95 4.16
C LYS A 96 -8.65 25.46 3.01
N GLN A 97 -9.13 24.44 2.30
CA GLN A 97 -8.43 23.82 1.18
C GLN A 97 -9.26 23.94 -0.09
N ILE A 98 -8.59 24.26 -1.21
CA ILE A 98 -9.14 24.23 -2.56
C ILE A 98 -8.22 23.39 -3.43
N THR A 99 -8.81 22.49 -4.22
CA THR A 99 -8.06 21.67 -5.18
C THR A 99 -8.57 21.87 -6.59
N PHE A 100 -7.66 21.86 -7.54
CA PHE A 100 -7.94 21.77 -8.97
C PHE A 100 -7.73 20.32 -9.40
N ASP A 101 -8.81 19.62 -9.71
CA ASP A 101 -8.85 18.18 -9.94
C ASP A 101 -8.95 17.91 -11.44
N PHE A 102 -7.85 17.51 -12.07
CA PHE A 102 -7.77 17.33 -13.51
C PHE A 102 -8.15 15.91 -13.92
N LYS A 103 -9.08 15.80 -14.89
CA LYS A 103 -9.53 14.52 -15.45
C LYS A 103 -8.40 13.86 -16.25
N GLY A 104 -8.25 12.54 -16.10
CA GLY A 104 -7.37 11.76 -16.98
C GLY A 104 -8.07 11.22 -18.23
N SER A 105 -7.42 10.27 -18.91
CA SER A 105 -8.00 9.61 -20.08
C SER A 105 -9.03 8.56 -19.67
N ASP A 106 -10.19 8.52 -20.33
CA ASP A 106 -11.30 7.62 -19.98
C ASP A 106 -11.20 6.23 -20.62
N ASN A 107 -10.17 6.00 -21.44
CA ASN A 107 -10.08 4.75 -22.19
C ASN A 107 -8.65 4.26 -22.37
N VAL A 108 -8.41 3.00 -22.03
CA VAL A 108 -7.13 2.30 -22.22
C VAL A 108 -6.74 2.25 -23.70
N SER A 109 -7.72 2.21 -24.63
CA SER A 109 -7.41 2.28 -26.07
C SER A 109 -6.84 3.62 -26.52
N ASN A 110 -7.16 4.71 -25.80
CA ASN A 110 -6.63 6.04 -26.08
C ASN A 110 -5.18 6.20 -25.60
N PHE A 111 -4.69 5.31 -24.72
CA PHE A 111 -3.30 5.36 -24.25
C PHE A 111 -2.30 5.34 -25.41
N LYS A 112 -2.52 4.49 -26.42
CA LYS A 112 -1.64 4.43 -27.61
C LYS A 112 -1.56 5.76 -28.36
N SER A 113 -2.63 6.58 -28.33
CA SER A 113 -2.66 7.92 -28.92
C SER A 113 -2.07 8.98 -27.97
N ASP A 114 -2.37 8.90 -26.68
CA ASP A 114 -1.89 9.83 -25.65
C ASP A 114 -0.37 9.72 -25.41
N PHE A 115 0.24 8.58 -25.78
CA PHE A 115 1.70 8.38 -25.81
C PHE A 115 2.45 9.27 -26.82
N GLY A 116 1.75 9.95 -27.73
CA GLY A 116 2.38 10.79 -28.75
C GLY A 116 3.03 12.08 -28.22
N ASN A 117 2.42 12.75 -27.24
CA ASN A 117 2.89 14.04 -26.71
C ASN A 117 2.74 14.19 -25.18
N ALA A 118 2.54 13.08 -24.46
CA ALA A 118 2.35 13.05 -23.01
C ALA A 118 1.22 13.98 -22.50
N GLY A 119 0.22 14.27 -23.34
CA GLY A 119 -0.94 15.06 -22.94
C GLY A 119 -0.84 16.57 -23.19
N ALA A 120 0.24 17.07 -23.79
CA ALA A 120 0.43 18.51 -24.00
C ALA A 120 -0.75 19.18 -24.72
N SER A 121 -1.30 18.53 -25.75
CA SER A 121 -2.45 19.05 -26.50
C SER A 121 -3.72 19.12 -25.68
N GLU A 122 -3.94 18.14 -24.79
CA GLU A 122 -5.12 18.14 -23.92
C GLU A 122 -4.99 19.21 -22.84
N PHE A 123 -3.79 19.39 -22.28
CA PHE A 123 -3.55 20.47 -21.32
C PHE A 123 -3.74 21.85 -21.94
N ALA A 124 -3.17 22.09 -23.12
CA ALA A 124 -3.28 23.35 -23.84
C ALA A 124 -4.74 23.77 -24.12
N ARG A 125 -5.66 22.81 -24.23
CA ARG A 125 -7.10 23.10 -24.41
C ARG A 125 -7.78 23.64 -23.16
N ILE A 126 -7.26 23.37 -21.98
CA ILE A 126 -7.96 23.65 -20.71
C ILE A 126 -7.15 24.51 -19.73
N GLU A 127 -5.86 24.71 -19.96
CA GLU A 127 -4.98 25.45 -19.06
C GLU A 127 -5.44 26.89 -18.81
N ALA A 128 -5.97 27.57 -19.83
CA ALA A 128 -6.43 28.96 -19.71
C ALA A 128 -7.70 29.07 -18.86
N GLN A 129 -8.61 28.10 -18.99
CA GLN A 129 -9.81 28.00 -18.14
C GLN A 129 -9.44 27.77 -16.68
N ALA A 130 -8.51 26.83 -16.42
CA ALA A 130 -8.02 26.55 -15.07
C ALA A 130 -7.30 27.76 -14.45
N GLN A 131 -6.47 28.45 -15.23
CA GLN A 131 -5.76 29.65 -14.78
C GLN A 131 -6.74 30.77 -14.41
N LYS A 132 -7.73 31.04 -15.27
CA LYS A 132 -8.77 32.04 -15.01
C LYS A 132 -9.56 31.72 -13.73
N ALA A 133 -9.89 30.45 -13.50
CA ALA A 133 -10.58 30.00 -12.29
C ALA A 133 -9.72 30.19 -11.04
N LEU A 134 -8.43 29.84 -11.08
CA LEU A 134 -7.51 30.06 -9.97
C LEU A 134 -7.39 31.54 -9.61
N GLU A 135 -7.19 32.40 -10.60
CA GLU A 135 -7.09 33.85 -10.39
C GLU A 135 -8.37 34.43 -9.78
N ALA A 136 -9.53 34.02 -10.28
CA ALA A 136 -10.81 34.45 -9.73
C ALA A 136 -10.98 34.03 -8.27
N MET A 137 -10.62 32.79 -7.93
CA MET A 137 -10.73 32.29 -6.55
C MET A 137 -9.70 32.91 -5.61
N GLN A 138 -8.47 33.15 -6.07
CA GLN A 138 -7.44 33.81 -5.26
C GLN A 138 -7.77 35.28 -4.98
N ALA A 139 -8.49 35.94 -5.90
CA ALA A 139 -8.96 37.32 -5.73
C ALA A 139 -10.22 37.43 -4.87
N ASP A 140 -10.91 36.32 -4.60
CA ASP A 140 -12.15 36.31 -3.81
C ASP A 140 -11.84 36.31 -2.30
N GLU A 141 -12.32 37.35 -1.59
CA GLU A 141 -12.09 37.50 -0.14
C GLU A 141 -12.62 36.32 0.69
N ARG A 142 -13.58 35.53 0.18
CA ARG A 142 -14.10 34.33 0.87
C ARG A 142 -13.05 33.24 1.00
N TYR A 143 -12.11 33.15 0.05
CA TYR A 143 -11.05 32.14 0.04
C TYR A 143 -9.71 32.69 0.54
N LYS A 144 -9.72 33.86 1.16
CA LYS A 144 -8.52 34.43 1.77
C LYS A 144 -7.96 33.50 2.85
N GLY A 145 -6.69 33.15 2.70
CA GLY A 145 -6.01 32.22 3.59
C GLY A 145 -6.32 30.74 3.33
N PHE A 146 -7.02 30.41 2.24
CA PHE A 146 -7.12 29.04 1.77
C PHE A 146 -5.79 28.60 1.15
N THR A 147 -5.55 27.30 1.25
CA THR A 147 -4.46 26.62 0.56
C THR A 147 -4.98 26.05 -0.75
N PHE A 148 -4.19 26.19 -1.80
CA PHE A 148 -4.52 25.72 -3.15
C PHE A 148 -3.58 24.59 -3.54
N ALA A 149 -4.13 23.54 -4.13
CA ALA A 149 -3.38 22.40 -4.65
C ALA A 149 -3.94 21.96 -6.01
N ALA A 150 -3.18 21.13 -6.72
CA ALA A 150 -3.65 20.44 -7.91
C ALA A 150 -3.58 18.93 -7.70
N THR A 151 -4.59 18.21 -8.20
CA THR A 151 -4.63 16.76 -8.15
C THR A 151 -5.05 16.17 -9.48
N GLY A 152 -4.66 14.92 -9.73
CA GLY A 152 -5.07 14.23 -10.93
C GLY A 152 -4.48 12.84 -11.04
N HIS A 153 -5.14 12.03 -11.86
CA HIS A 153 -4.72 10.67 -12.17
C HIS A 153 -4.33 10.57 -13.65
N SER A 154 -3.33 9.73 -13.97
CA SER A 154 -2.93 9.50 -15.37
C SER A 154 -2.60 10.82 -16.08
N LEU A 155 -3.23 11.10 -17.22
CA LEU A 155 -3.12 12.35 -17.97
C LEU A 155 -3.41 13.57 -17.08
N GLY A 156 -4.44 13.46 -16.24
CA GLY A 156 -4.82 14.51 -15.29
C GLY A 156 -3.73 14.79 -14.27
N GLY A 157 -2.94 13.79 -13.88
CA GLY A 157 -1.77 14.01 -13.02
C GLY A 157 -0.67 14.83 -13.71
N GLY A 158 -0.43 14.59 -15.00
CA GLY A 158 0.53 15.40 -15.79
C GLY A 158 0.07 16.86 -15.92
N MET A 159 -1.22 17.07 -16.15
CA MET A 159 -1.86 18.40 -16.13
C MET A 159 -1.76 19.06 -14.76
N GLY A 160 -2.06 18.31 -13.70
CA GLY A 160 -1.97 18.78 -12.31
C GLY A 160 -0.55 19.20 -11.92
N GLN A 161 0.47 18.42 -12.28
CA GLN A 161 1.88 18.80 -12.07
C GLN A 161 2.25 20.10 -12.81
N SER A 162 1.86 20.21 -14.08
CA SER A 162 2.14 21.40 -14.90
C SER A 162 1.50 22.64 -14.27
N PHE A 163 0.22 22.53 -13.90
CA PHE A 163 -0.55 23.60 -13.27
C PHE A 163 0.01 24.01 -11.91
N ALA A 164 0.35 23.03 -11.06
CA ALA A 164 0.95 23.28 -9.75
C ALA A 164 2.31 23.96 -9.86
N LEU A 165 3.15 23.53 -10.81
CA LEU A 165 4.46 24.13 -11.03
C LEU A 165 4.36 25.61 -11.44
N ARG A 166 3.51 25.93 -12.42
CA ARG A 166 3.31 27.31 -12.90
C ARG A 166 2.78 28.20 -11.79
N ASN A 167 1.89 27.70 -10.95
CA ASN A 167 1.19 28.49 -9.94
C ASN A 167 1.76 28.36 -8.52
N ASN A 168 2.87 27.62 -8.35
CA ASN A 168 3.52 27.40 -7.06
C ASN A 168 2.57 26.80 -5.99
N LEU A 169 1.86 25.74 -6.37
CA LEU A 169 0.87 25.01 -5.57
C LEU A 169 1.37 23.61 -5.17
N ASP A 170 0.79 23.00 -4.14
CA ASP A 170 1.10 21.60 -3.83
C ASP A 170 0.46 20.68 -4.90
N ALA A 171 1.11 19.56 -5.21
CA ALA A 171 0.64 18.60 -6.21
C ALA A 171 0.39 17.21 -5.61
N TYR A 172 -0.74 16.60 -5.96
CA TYR A 172 -1.14 15.25 -5.52
C TYR A 172 -1.48 14.40 -6.73
N VAL A 173 -0.59 13.50 -7.14
CA VAL A 173 -0.74 12.82 -8.43
C VAL A 173 -0.60 11.32 -8.32
N TYR A 174 -1.43 10.63 -9.10
CA TYR A 174 -1.69 9.19 -8.96
C TYR A 174 -1.44 8.51 -10.30
N ASN A 175 -0.48 7.57 -10.36
CA ASN A 175 -0.06 6.93 -11.62
C ASN A 175 0.09 7.94 -12.76
N SER A 176 0.76 9.04 -12.46
CA SER A 176 0.73 10.23 -13.29
C SER A 176 1.51 10.06 -14.59
N LEU A 177 1.05 10.74 -15.65
CA LEU A 177 1.93 11.12 -16.75
C LEU A 177 2.95 12.17 -16.27
N PRO A 178 4.11 12.32 -16.93
CA PRO A 178 5.09 13.36 -16.62
C PRO A 178 4.56 14.75 -16.99
N ILE A 179 5.29 15.81 -16.65
CA ILE A 179 5.08 17.11 -17.30
C ILE A 179 5.44 16.95 -18.77
N ALA A 180 4.48 17.24 -19.66
CA ALA A 180 4.67 17.01 -21.08
C ALA A 180 5.81 17.86 -21.64
N ARG A 181 6.65 17.26 -22.50
CA ARG A 181 7.83 17.91 -23.07
C ARG A 181 7.48 19.20 -23.83
N ASP A 182 6.35 19.21 -24.53
CA ASP A 182 5.90 20.37 -25.29
C ASP A 182 5.35 21.48 -24.37
N THR A 183 4.83 21.13 -23.19
CA THR A 183 4.49 22.11 -22.15
C THR A 183 5.75 22.75 -21.55
N ILE A 184 6.80 21.97 -21.34
CA ILE A 184 8.11 22.47 -20.84
C ILE A 184 8.74 23.44 -21.84
N LYS A 185 8.73 23.08 -23.13
CA LYS A 185 9.36 23.86 -24.20
C LYS A 185 8.49 24.98 -24.77
N GLY A 186 7.17 24.92 -24.54
CA GLY A 186 6.20 25.89 -25.02
C GLY A 186 6.17 27.16 -24.19
N ASP A 187 5.17 28.00 -24.44
CA ASP A 187 5.02 29.30 -23.77
C ASP A 187 4.36 29.19 -22.39
N TYR A 188 3.90 28.00 -21.95
CA TYR A 188 3.11 27.85 -20.73
C TYR A 188 3.79 28.42 -19.47
N PHE A 189 5.11 28.26 -19.35
CA PHE A 189 5.87 28.77 -18.20
C PHE A 189 6.50 30.16 -18.44
N LYS A 190 6.31 30.77 -19.61
CA LYS A 190 7.01 32.00 -20.01
C LYS A 190 6.72 33.18 -19.08
N GLU A 191 5.47 33.35 -18.67
CA GLU A 191 5.03 34.43 -17.78
C GLU A 191 5.65 34.33 -16.38
N VAL A 192 6.11 33.14 -15.98
CA VAL A 192 6.79 32.90 -14.70
C VAL A 192 8.31 32.76 -14.85
N GLY A 193 8.87 33.20 -15.99
CA GLY A 193 10.32 33.19 -16.26
C GLY A 193 10.85 31.92 -16.91
N GLY A 194 9.97 31.05 -17.40
CA GLY A 194 10.33 29.75 -17.99
C GLY A 194 10.26 28.59 -17.00
N PHE A 195 10.40 27.37 -17.51
CA PHE A 195 10.29 26.13 -16.72
C PHE A 195 11.30 26.08 -15.57
N ASP A 196 12.57 26.37 -15.83
CA ASP A 196 13.63 26.31 -14.81
C ASP A 196 13.39 27.31 -13.68
N ALA A 197 12.90 28.52 -14.00
CA ALA A 197 12.55 29.52 -12.99
C ALA A 197 11.33 29.08 -12.16
N ALA A 198 10.32 28.49 -12.80
CA ALA A 198 9.17 27.92 -12.10
C ALA A 198 9.60 26.80 -11.14
N LEU A 199 10.51 25.91 -11.57
CA LEU A 199 11.03 24.80 -10.77
C LEU A 199 11.86 25.30 -9.59
N ALA A 200 12.78 26.22 -9.82
CA ALA A 200 13.59 26.82 -8.75
C ALA A 200 12.70 27.51 -7.69
N ARG A 201 11.69 28.26 -8.15
CA ARG A 201 10.70 28.88 -7.26
C ARG A 201 9.94 27.82 -6.46
N TYR A 202 9.45 26.78 -7.13
CA TYR A 202 8.73 25.67 -6.49
C TYR A 202 9.54 25.05 -5.36
N GLN A 203 10.78 24.65 -5.65
CA GLN A 203 11.71 24.05 -4.69
C GLN A 203 12.00 24.99 -3.50
N SER A 204 12.19 26.29 -3.76
CA SER A 204 12.49 27.27 -2.70
C SER A 204 11.29 27.59 -1.79
N SER A 205 10.06 27.37 -2.28
CA SER A 205 8.84 27.77 -1.59
C SER A 205 8.34 26.77 -0.55
N GLY A 206 8.97 25.60 -0.46
CA GLY A 206 8.54 24.53 0.44
C GLY A 206 7.29 23.76 -0.04
N ARG A 207 6.87 23.96 -1.30
CA ARG A 207 5.77 23.19 -1.90
C ARG A 207 6.17 21.73 -2.10
N THR A 208 5.19 20.83 -1.98
CA THR A 208 5.41 19.39 -2.05
C THR A 208 4.69 18.75 -3.22
N VAL A 209 5.28 17.66 -3.70
CA VAL A 209 4.64 16.75 -4.65
C VAL A 209 4.44 15.38 -3.99
N HIS A 210 3.20 14.93 -4.00
CA HIS A 210 2.77 13.62 -3.56
C HIS A 210 2.52 12.78 -4.80
N ASP A 211 3.60 12.24 -5.36
CA ASP A 211 3.54 11.31 -6.49
C ASP A 211 3.40 9.89 -5.96
N ILE A 212 2.23 9.29 -6.19
CA ILE A 212 1.83 8.00 -5.64
C ILE A 212 1.57 7.03 -6.80
N ARG A 213 2.24 5.88 -6.78
CA ARG A 213 2.26 4.93 -7.89
C ARG A 213 1.88 3.52 -7.44
N THR A 214 1.29 2.72 -8.35
CA THR A 214 1.21 1.26 -8.23
C THR A 214 2.44 0.58 -8.87
N PRO A 215 2.86 -0.61 -8.40
CA PRO A 215 4.17 -1.16 -8.77
C PRO A 215 4.36 -1.52 -10.24
N ASN A 216 3.28 -1.82 -10.96
CA ASN A 216 3.34 -2.18 -12.38
C ASN A 216 2.70 -1.14 -13.28
N ASP A 217 2.53 0.09 -12.81
CA ASP A 217 1.93 1.14 -13.59
C ASP A 217 2.64 1.33 -14.96
N ILE A 218 1.91 1.18 -16.06
CA ILE A 218 2.49 1.27 -17.39
C ILE A 218 2.95 2.68 -17.75
N ALA A 219 2.21 3.70 -17.33
CA ALA A 219 2.51 5.08 -17.72
C ALA A 219 3.84 5.51 -17.12
N THR A 220 3.98 5.36 -15.81
CA THR A 220 5.23 5.71 -15.11
C THR A 220 6.39 4.84 -15.57
N PHE A 221 6.23 3.52 -15.74
CA PHE A 221 7.30 2.69 -16.31
C PHE A 221 7.76 3.17 -17.69
N THR A 222 6.82 3.48 -18.58
CA THR A 222 7.16 3.94 -19.94
C THR A 222 7.83 5.31 -19.90
N TYR A 223 7.27 6.27 -19.17
CA TYR A 223 7.72 7.64 -19.23
C TYR A 223 8.99 7.91 -18.42
N ASP A 224 9.08 7.31 -17.24
CA ASP A 224 10.22 7.45 -16.32
C ASP A 224 11.39 6.60 -16.83
N THR A 225 11.19 5.29 -16.99
CA THR A 225 12.28 4.36 -17.30
C THR A 225 12.68 4.39 -18.78
N VAL A 226 11.72 4.44 -19.71
CA VAL A 226 12.01 4.32 -21.15
C VAL A 226 12.28 5.69 -21.78
N THR A 227 11.41 6.68 -21.56
CA THR A 227 11.57 8.00 -22.21
C THR A 227 12.35 9.04 -21.39
N ARG A 228 12.52 8.82 -20.08
CA ARG A 228 13.15 9.77 -19.14
C ARG A 228 12.55 11.17 -19.19
N ASN A 229 11.22 11.24 -19.21
CA ASN A 229 10.51 12.49 -19.13
C ASN A 229 10.56 13.05 -17.71
N GLN A 230 10.27 14.35 -17.56
CA GLN A 230 10.43 15.03 -16.28
C GLN A 230 9.18 14.93 -15.41
N TYR A 231 9.34 14.43 -14.19
CA TYR A 231 8.36 14.53 -13.12
C TYR A 231 8.80 15.58 -12.09
N LEU A 232 7.84 16.21 -11.43
CA LEU A 232 8.19 17.09 -10.29
C LEU A 232 8.85 16.31 -9.15
N SER A 233 8.42 15.06 -8.95
CA SER A 233 8.91 14.17 -7.89
C SER A 233 10.38 13.74 -8.06
N ASP A 234 10.96 13.91 -9.25
CA ASP A 234 12.38 13.64 -9.50
C ASP A 234 13.29 14.65 -8.80
N THR A 235 12.79 15.85 -8.56
CA THR A 235 13.57 17.01 -8.10
C THR A 235 13.02 17.66 -6.84
N VAL A 236 11.84 17.24 -6.38
CA VAL A 236 11.15 17.79 -5.21
C VAL A 236 10.85 16.69 -4.20
N ARG A 237 11.18 16.95 -2.93
CA ARG A 237 10.89 16.04 -1.82
C ARG A 237 9.38 15.91 -1.59
N PRO A 238 8.91 14.76 -1.08
CA PRO A 238 9.68 13.58 -0.66
C PRO A 238 9.97 12.58 -1.79
N GLY A 239 9.61 12.91 -3.03
CA GLY A 239 9.68 11.99 -4.16
C GLY A 239 8.53 10.98 -4.19
N ILE A 240 8.73 9.92 -4.96
CA ILE A 240 7.74 8.89 -5.30
C ILE A 240 7.37 8.05 -4.07
N GLN A 241 6.08 7.78 -3.88
CA GLN A 241 5.55 6.81 -2.94
C GLN A 241 4.96 5.61 -3.68
N GLN A 242 5.57 4.45 -3.49
CA GLN A 242 5.05 3.20 -4.04
C GLN A 242 3.98 2.61 -3.10
N LEU A 243 2.78 2.36 -3.62
CA LEU A 243 1.73 1.64 -2.89
C LEU A 243 1.96 0.12 -2.92
N PRO A 244 1.42 -0.63 -1.94
CA PRO A 244 1.52 -2.08 -1.89
C PRO A 244 0.90 -2.77 -3.11
N GLY A 245 1.67 -3.65 -3.75
CA GLY A 245 1.21 -4.51 -4.83
C GLY A 245 2.29 -5.50 -5.26
N ALA A 246 1.89 -6.58 -5.94
CA ALA A 246 2.84 -7.55 -6.47
C ALA A 246 3.68 -6.89 -7.57
N ALA A 247 4.96 -6.64 -7.33
CA ALA A 247 5.83 -5.98 -8.29
C ALA A 247 6.45 -6.99 -9.28
N ILE A 248 6.31 -6.73 -10.57
CA ILE A 248 7.06 -7.40 -11.63
C ILE A 248 8.45 -6.75 -11.69
N PRO A 249 9.55 -7.52 -11.68
CA PRO A 249 10.89 -6.95 -11.85
C PRO A 249 11.01 -6.16 -13.15
N ASP A 250 11.68 -5.01 -13.15
CA ASP A 250 11.74 -4.12 -14.32
C ASP A 250 12.38 -4.75 -15.55
N LEU A 251 13.40 -5.62 -15.35
CA LEU A 251 13.98 -6.41 -16.45
C LEU A 251 12.93 -7.31 -17.11
N LEU A 252 12.05 -7.91 -16.31
CA LEU A 252 10.97 -8.75 -16.80
C LEU A 252 9.88 -7.90 -17.46
N LYS A 253 9.52 -6.73 -16.92
CA LYS A 253 8.62 -5.78 -17.60
C LYS A 253 9.16 -5.40 -18.97
N ALA A 254 10.43 -5.02 -19.06
CA ALA A 254 11.08 -4.65 -20.32
C ALA A 254 11.07 -5.82 -21.31
N ALA A 255 11.49 -7.02 -20.88
CA ALA A 255 11.48 -8.22 -21.72
C ALA A 255 10.07 -8.55 -22.23
N LEU A 256 9.07 -8.53 -21.34
CA LEU A 256 7.68 -8.80 -21.70
C LEU A 256 7.15 -7.79 -22.71
N MET A 257 7.38 -6.49 -22.50
CA MET A 257 6.94 -5.43 -23.41
C MET A 257 7.60 -5.50 -24.80
N THR A 258 8.82 -6.06 -24.88
CA THR A 258 9.53 -6.27 -26.17
C THR A 258 9.20 -7.61 -26.83
N SER A 259 8.56 -8.54 -26.12
CA SER A 259 8.27 -9.88 -26.62
C SER A 259 6.96 -9.92 -27.40
N GLU A 260 6.92 -10.61 -28.55
CA GLU A 260 5.68 -10.73 -29.34
C GLU A 260 4.58 -11.52 -28.62
N VAL A 261 4.97 -12.49 -27.78
CA VAL A 261 4.04 -13.42 -27.10
C VAL A 261 3.68 -12.94 -25.68
N GLY A 262 4.61 -12.30 -24.96
CA GLY A 262 4.42 -11.86 -23.58
C GLY A 262 3.89 -10.43 -23.43
N ALA A 263 3.91 -9.61 -24.50
CA ALA A 263 3.48 -8.22 -24.42
C ALA A 263 1.99 -8.07 -24.08
N ALA A 264 1.11 -8.91 -24.64
CA ALA A 264 -0.33 -8.81 -24.37
C ALA A 264 -0.71 -9.04 -22.90
N PRO A 265 -0.29 -10.14 -22.23
CA PRO A 265 -0.60 -10.35 -20.81
C PRO A 265 0.10 -9.32 -19.90
N ALA A 266 1.33 -8.91 -20.20
CA ALA A 266 2.03 -7.89 -19.43
C ALA A 266 1.33 -6.52 -19.54
N LEU A 267 0.95 -6.13 -20.74
CA LEU A 267 0.18 -4.90 -20.99
C LEU A 267 -1.16 -4.93 -20.24
N ALA A 268 -1.83 -6.08 -20.17
CA ALA A 268 -3.08 -6.21 -19.42
C ALA A 268 -2.87 -5.98 -17.90
N ILE A 269 -1.82 -6.57 -17.32
CA ILE A 269 -1.49 -6.39 -15.89
C ILE A 269 -1.12 -4.93 -15.62
N MET A 270 -0.20 -4.37 -16.42
CA MET A 270 0.31 -3.02 -16.22
C MET A 270 -0.77 -1.94 -16.46
N ALA A 271 -1.66 -2.17 -17.44
CA ALA A 271 -2.81 -1.30 -17.67
C ALA A 271 -3.88 -1.44 -16.57
N ASN A 272 -3.98 -2.60 -15.91
CA ASN A 272 -4.86 -2.75 -14.75
C ASN A 272 -4.30 -1.97 -13.55
N ASP A 273 -3.00 -2.09 -13.28
CA ASP A 273 -2.32 -1.33 -12.23
C ASP A 273 -2.39 0.18 -12.44
N HIS A 274 -2.45 0.63 -13.69
CA HIS A 274 -2.62 2.04 -14.02
C HIS A 274 -3.99 2.60 -13.60
N ARG A 275 -5.02 1.78 -13.35
CA ARG A 275 -6.37 2.30 -13.07
C ARG A 275 -6.49 2.82 -11.63
N MET A 276 -7.36 3.81 -11.43
CA MET A 276 -7.74 4.27 -10.08
C MET A 276 -8.25 3.13 -9.18
N GLY A 277 -8.92 2.12 -9.74
CA GLY A 277 -9.33 0.93 -8.99
C GLY A 277 -8.16 0.22 -8.31
N ALA A 278 -7.03 0.05 -9.01
CA ALA A 278 -5.82 -0.56 -8.44
C ALA A 278 -5.21 0.32 -7.33
N MET A 279 -5.29 1.65 -7.45
CA MET A 279 -4.85 2.58 -6.40
C MET A 279 -5.72 2.45 -5.14
N PHE A 280 -7.05 2.38 -5.30
CA PHE A 280 -7.98 2.15 -4.20
C PHE A 280 -7.74 0.78 -3.53
N ASP A 281 -7.49 -0.26 -4.33
CA ASP A 281 -7.15 -1.61 -3.87
C ASP A 281 -5.83 -1.68 -3.09
N ALA A 282 -4.87 -0.83 -3.47
CA ALA A 282 -3.55 -0.80 -2.85
C ALA A 282 -3.54 -0.04 -1.51
N GLN A 283 -4.47 0.90 -1.28
CA GLN A 283 -4.51 1.67 -0.04
C GLN A 283 -5.24 0.99 1.14
N TYR A 284 -5.98 -0.10 0.92
CA TYR A 284 -6.76 -0.71 2.01
C TYR A 284 -5.87 -1.11 3.19
N GLY A 285 -6.22 -0.61 4.38
CA GLY A 285 -5.47 -0.81 5.62
C GLY A 285 -4.33 0.19 5.86
N LEU A 286 -4.01 1.07 4.90
CA LEU A 286 -3.02 2.13 5.09
C LEU A 286 -3.61 3.30 5.88
N GLY A 287 -2.79 3.93 6.72
CA GLY A 287 -3.08 5.22 7.31
C GLY A 287 -2.49 6.36 6.49
N VAL A 288 -2.75 7.60 6.91
CA VAL A 288 -2.10 8.80 6.37
C VAL A 288 -1.33 9.50 7.50
N ASN A 289 -0.12 9.96 7.22
CA ASN A 289 0.65 10.76 8.16
C ASN A 289 0.08 12.18 8.22
N ALA A 290 -0.33 12.63 9.41
CA ALA A 290 -0.85 13.98 9.64
C ALA A 290 0.16 15.09 9.29
N GLU A 291 1.47 14.85 9.48
CA GLU A 291 2.50 15.89 9.25
C GLU A 291 2.72 16.21 7.77
N GLY A 292 2.46 15.24 6.90
CA GLY A 292 2.86 15.34 5.50
C GLY A 292 1.83 14.78 4.54
N GLY A 293 0.61 14.48 4.97
CA GLY A 293 -0.51 14.03 4.13
C GLY A 293 -0.27 12.77 3.30
N ARG A 294 0.80 11.98 3.55
CA ARG A 294 1.18 10.80 2.75
C ARG A 294 0.68 9.51 3.35
N PHE A 295 0.51 8.46 2.53
CA PHE A 295 0.22 7.15 3.06
C PHE A 295 1.34 6.66 3.99
N ARG A 296 0.97 6.05 5.11
CA ARG A 296 1.89 5.35 6.01
C ARG A 296 2.04 3.93 5.51
N ILE A 297 3.17 3.66 4.87
CA ILE A 297 3.53 2.31 4.42
C ILE A 297 3.95 1.49 5.65
N PRO A 298 3.33 0.32 5.92
CA PRO A 298 3.66 -0.46 7.09
C PRO A 298 5.05 -1.10 6.99
N GLU A 299 5.67 -1.37 8.14
CA GLU A 299 6.83 -2.26 8.21
C GLU A 299 6.43 -3.63 7.63
N GLY A 300 7.29 -4.26 6.82
CA GLY A 300 6.94 -5.47 6.09
C GLY A 300 6.06 -5.23 4.86
N HIS A 301 6.25 -4.08 4.20
CA HIS A 301 5.55 -3.71 2.97
C HIS A 301 5.43 -4.82 1.92
N VAL A 302 6.50 -5.59 1.69
CA VAL A 302 6.51 -6.71 0.73
C VAL A 302 5.51 -7.80 1.14
N ASP A 303 5.48 -8.14 2.42
CA ASP A 303 4.55 -9.14 2.95
C ASP A 303 3.11 -8.62 2.90
N PHE A 304 2.90 -7.33 3.20
CA PHE A 304 1.59 -6.70 3.06
C PHE A 304 1.08 -6.67 1.61
N ALA A 305 1.99 -6.40 0.67
CA ALA A 305 1.71 -6.42 -0.76
C ALA A 305 1.32 -7.82 -1.27
N ALA A 306 1.82 -8.89 -0.62
CA ALA A 306 1.48 -10.27 -0.94
C ALA A 306 0.05 -10.67 -0.49
N ILE A 307 -0.58 -9.91 0.40
CA ILE A 307 -1.98 -10.12 0.78
C ILE A 307 -2.88 -9.63 -0.37
N PRO A 308 -3.81 -10.45 -0.91
CA PRO A 308 -4.69 -10.01 -1.99
C PRO A 308 -5.53 -8.78 -1.61
N ALA A 309 -5.74 -7.85 -2.55
CA ALA A 309 -6.43 -6.59 -2.30
C ALA A 309 -7.84 -6.76 -1.70
N LYS A 310 -8.62 -7.73 -2.21
CA LYS A 310 -9.96 -8.05 -1.67
C LYS A 310 -9.91 -8.48 -0.20
N VAL A 311 -8.86 -9.21 0.19
CA VAL A 311 -8.64 -9.61 1.59
C VAL A 311 -8.28 -8.39 2.44
N ARG A 312 -7.46 -7.48 1.90
CA ARG A 312 -7.15 -6.19 2.56
C ARG A 312 -8.38 -5.32 2.76
N GLN A 313 -9.24 -5.22 1.75
CA GLN A 313 -10.50 -4.51 1.84
C GLN A 313 -11.35 -5.03 3.00
N GLN A 314 -11.57 -6.34 3.06
CA GLN A 314 -12.41 -6.98 4.09
C GLN A 314 -11.90 -6.74 5.50
N PHE A 315 -10.59 -6.86 5.77
CA PHE A 315 -10.12 -6.59 7.14
C PHE A 315 -10.03 -5.10 7.46
N ALA A 316 -9.98 -4.21 6.46
CA ALA A 316 -10.08 -2.77 6.68
C ALA A 316 -11.48 -2.38 7.18
N GLU A 317 -12.49 -3.20 6.93
CA GLU A 317 -13.84 -3.04 7.51
C GLU A 317 -13.90 -3.43 8.99
N LEU A 318 -13.01 -4.32 9.45
CA LEU A 318 -13.00 -4.82 10.84
C LEU A 318 -12.32 -3.86 11.83
N SER A 319 -11.41 -3.02 11.34
CA SER A 319 -10.75 -2.00 12.17
C SER A 319 -10.36 -0.82 11.31
N THR A 320 -10.72 0.37 11.79
CA THR A 320 -10.36 1.67 11.19
C THR A 320 -8.93 2.09 11.54
N SER A 321 -8.27 1.39 12.46
CA SER A 321 -6.90 1.68 12.88
C SER A 321 -5.89 1.26 11.79
N PRO A 322 -5.00 2.16 11.34
CA PRO A 322 -4.01 1.83 10.32
C PRO A 322 -3.12 0.63 10.66
N VAL A 323 -2.80 -0.18 9.65
CA VAL A 323 -1.75 -1.20 9.75
C VAL A 323 -0.39 -0.51 9.95
N SER A 324 0.34 -0.93 10.97
CA SER A 324 1.68 -0.42 11.30
C SER A 324 2.78 -1.39 10.89
N LYS A 325 2.51 -2.70 10.98
CA LYS A 325 3.48 -3.75 10.68
C LYS A 325 2.79 -5.01 10.16
N VAL A 326 3.47 -5.70 9.26
CA VAL A 326 3.08 -7.00 8.72
C VAL A 326 4.30 -7.91 8.68
N TYR A 327 4.12 -9.18 9.00
CA TYR A 327 5.14 -10.20 8.89
C TYR A 327 4.52 -11.48 8.34
N GLN A 328 5.10 -12.04 7.28
CA GLN A 328 4.69 -13.35 6.76
C GLN A 328 5.39 -14.46 7.55
N SER A 329 4.67 -15.11 8.48
CA SER A 329 5.21 -16.19 9.32
C SER A 329 5.30 -17.54 8.61
N GLU A 330 4.42 -17.78 7.62
CA GLU A 330 4.48 -18.97 6.77
C GLU A 330 4.26 -18.59 5.30
N ARG A 331 5.09 -19.16 4.42
CA ARG A 331 4.92 -19.07 2.97
C ARG A 331 4.62 -20.45 2.43
N GLY A 332 3.42 -20.61 1.87
CA GLY A 332 3.07 -21.87 1.24
C GLY A 332 3.80 -22.03 -0.10
N ALA A 333 4.39 -23.21 -0.32
CA ALA A 333 4.98 -23.60 -1.59
C ALA A 333 4.40 -24.96 -2.02
N THR A 334 4.14 -25.14 -3.31
CA THR A 334 3.32 -26.27 -3.77
C THR A 334 4.09 -27.42 -4.41
N HIS A 335 5.43 -27.42 -4.44
CA HIS A 335 6.16 -28.37 -5.31
C HIS A 335 7.30 -29.22 -4.72
N ASP A 336 7.68 -29.10 -3.43
CA ASP A 336 9.00 -29.63 -3.00
C ASP A 336 9.02 -30.33 -1.63
N GLY A 337 7.87 -30.59 -1.00
CA GLY A 337 7.75 -31.66 0.01
C GLY A 337 8.01 -31.34 1.49
N ALA A 338 8.06 -30.07 1.90
CA ALA A 338 7.89 -29.69 3.29
C ALA A 338 7.25 -28.30 3.40
N THR A 339 5.95 -28.21 3.12
CA THR A 339 5.31 -26.92 2.86
C THR A 339 3.93 -26.79 3.48
N SER A 340 3.69 -25.66 4.15
CA SER A 340 2.38 -25.26 4.64
C SER A 340 1.43 -25.07 3.45
N ALA A 341 0.18 -25.54 3.56
CA ALA A 341 -0.86 -25.26 2.56
C ALA A 341 -1.32 -23.80 2.60
N TYR A 342 -0.78 -22.99 3.52
CA TYR A 342 -1.22 -21.63 3.82
C TYR A 342 -0.08 -20.62 3.70
N ASN A 343 -0.43 -19.42 3.27
CA ASN A 343 0.32 -18.21 3.59
C ASN A 343 -0.24 -17.64 4.89
N ARG A 344 0.61 -17.46 5.91
CA ARG A 344 0.21 -16.87 7.19
C ARG A 344 0.87 -15.52 7.40
N PHE A 345 0.10 -14.57 7.89
CA PHE A 345 0.52 -13.21 8.16
C PHE A 345 0.13 -12.80 9.57
N GLU A 346 1.05 -12.13 10.24
CA GLU A 346 0.82 -11.43 11.49
C GLU A 346 0.83 -9.93 11.21
N ILE A 347 -0.24 -9.25 11.62
CA ILE A 347 -0.49 -7.85 11.31
C ILE A 347 -0.67 -7.10 12.63
N SER A 348 0.07 -6.02 12.81
CA SER A 348 -0.09 -5.09 13.94
C SER A 348 -0.67 -3.78 13.45
N ARG A 349 -1.48 -3.13 14.30
CA ARG A 349 -2.11 -1.85 14.01
C ARG A 349 -1.69 -0.76 14.98
N ALA A 350 -1.94 0.48 14.61
CA ALA A 350 -1.51 1.66 15.37
C ALA A 350 -2.19 1.82 16.74
N ASP A 351 -3.36 1.20 16.94
CA ASP A 351 -4.13 1.18 18.19
C ASP A 351 -3.73 0.02 19.12
N GLY A 352 -2.73 -0.79 18.75
CA GLY A 352 -2.28 -1.96 19.50
C GLY A 352 -3.04 -3.25 19.19
N SER A 353 -4.09 -3.19 18.35
CA SER A 353 -4.79 -4.40 17.90
C SER A 353 -3.92 -5.25 16.98
N THR A 354 -4.17 -6.56 16.95
CA THR A 354 -3.42 -7.53 16.13
C THR A 354 -4.34 -8.40 15.30
N GLN A 355 -3.82 -8.92 14.18
CA GLN A 355 -4.54 -9.85 13.32
C GLN A 355 -3.62 -10.99 12.89
N ARG A 356 -4.14 -12.21 12.91
CA ARG A 356 -3.53 -13.39 12.29
C ARG A 356 -4.36 -13.78 11.09
N LEU A 357 -3.77 -13.72 9.90
CA LEU A 357 -4.41 -14.01 8.63
C LEU A 357 -3.79 -15.28 8.04
N SER A 358 -4.61 -16.21 7.60
CA SER A 358 -4.21 -17.41 6.87
C SER A 358 -4.93 -17.47 5.54
N ILE A 359 -4.19 -17.70 4.46
CA ILE A 359 -4.72 -17.82 3.09
C ILE A 359 -4.28 -19.15 2.52
N HIS A 360 -5.22 -20.05 2.26
CA HIS A 360 -4.92 -21.34 1.65
C HIS A 360 -4.45 -21.15 0.20
N VAL A 361 -3.27 -21.68 -0.16
CA VAL A 361 -2.62 -21.41 -1.46
C VAL A 361 -3.45 -21.94 -2.64
N ALA A 362 -4.04 -23.13 -2.52
CA ALA A 362 -4.81 -23.73 -3.62
C ALA A 362 -6.27 -23.28 -3.70
N SER A 363 -7.01 -23.22 -2.57
CA SER A 363 -8.43 -22.84 -2.56
C SER A 363 -8.65 -21.33 -2.51
N GLY A 364 -7.68 -20.56 -2.00
CA GLY A 364 -7.83 -19.14 -1.68
C GLY A 364 -8.66 -18.87 -0.43
N GLU A 365 -9.07 -19.91 0.32
CA GLU A 365 -9.81 -19.76 1.56
C GLU A 365 -9.04 -18.91 2.56
N VAL A 366 -9.76 -18.00 3.21
CA VAL A 366 -9.20 -17.03 4.14
C VAL A 366 -9.75 -17.30 5.54
N ALA A 367 -8.85 -17.40 6.50
CA ALA A 367 -9.18 -17.36 7.92
C ALA A 367 -8.46 -16.17 8.56
N LEU A 368 -9.20 -15.35 9.29
CA LEU A 368 -8.70 -14.18 9.97
C LEU A 368 -9.10 -14.24 11.45
N ASP A 369 -8.16 -13.96 12.32
CA ASP A 369 -8.35 -13.86 13.76
C ASP A 369 -7.88 -12.48 14.23
N HIS A 370 -8.81 -11.62 14.61
CA HIS A 370 -8.55 -10.25 15.04
C HIS A 370 -8.70 -10.12 16.55
N HIS A 371 -7.64 -9.65 17.21
CA HIS A 371 -7.65 -9.26 18.60
C HIS A 371 -7.73 -7.74 18.68
N HIS A 372 -8.86 -7.24 19.17
CA HIS A 372 -9.12 -5.81 19.35
C HIS A 372 -8.29 -5.26 20.52
N ALA A 373 -8.03 -3.95 20.52
CA ALA A 373 -7.31 -3.28 21.60
C ALA A 373 -8.07 -3.33 22.95
N ASP A 374 -9.40 -3.50 22.91
CA ASP A 374 -10.27 -3.65 24.09
C ASP A 374 -10.37 -5.10 24.61
N GLY A 375 -9.64 -6.04 24.00
CA GLY A 375 -9.63 -7.46 24.39
C GLY A 375 -10.72 -8.32 23.74
N ARG A 376 -11.62 -7.75 22.92
CA ARG A 376 -12.53 -8.54 22.09
C ARG A 376 -11.77 -9.34 21.04
N ARG A 377 -12.38 -10.43 20.58
CA ARG A 377 -11.84 -11.26 19.49
C ARG A 377 -12.88 -11.44 18.39
N THR A 378 -12.49 -11.20 17.14
CA THR A 378 -13.34 -11.45 15.98
C THR A 378 -12.65 -12.44 15.05
N GLN A 379 -13.33 -13.55 14.78
CA GLN A 379 -12.88 -14.55 13.81
C GLN A 379 -13.71 -14.43 12.53
N VAL A 380 -13.05 -14.44 11.37
CA VAL A 380 -13.69 -14.44 10.07
C VAL A 380 -13.18 -15.62 9.26
N ALA A 381 -14.10 -16.41 8.72
CA ALA A 381 -13.81 -17.45 7.74
C ALA A 381 -14.52 -17.13 6.43
N LEU A 382 -13.77 -17.12 5.33
CA LEU A 382 -14.24 -16.77 4.00
C LEU A 382 -13.80 -17.81 2.98
N ASP A 383 -14.78 -18.34 2.24
CA ASP A 383 -14.54 -19.07 1.00
C ASP A 383 -14.66 -18.08 -0.17
N PRO A 384 -13.59 -17.79 -0.93
CA PRO A 384 -13.65 -16.85 -2.04
C PRO A 384 -14.56 -17.31 -3.19
N ARG A 385 -14.88 -18.61 -3.27
CA ARG A 385 -15.82 -19.14 -4.28
C ARG A 385 -17.28 -18.91 -3.89
N HIS A 386 -17.53 -18.68 -2.60
CA HIS A 386 -18.84 -18.47 -2.02
C HIS A 386 -18.75 -17.32 -1.00
N PRO A 387 -18.47 -16.08 -1.43
CA PRO A 387 -18.27 -14.94 -0.52
C PRO A 387 -19.51 -14.66 0.35
N GLU A 388 -20.71 -15.04 -0.11
CA GLU A 388 -21.95 -15.01 0.66
C GLU A 388 -21.96 -15.95 1.88
N ARG A 389 -21.00 -16.89 1.96
CA ARG A 389 -20.81 -17.80 3.09
C ARG A 389 -19.79 -17.31 4.11
N MET A 390 -19.41 -16.04 4.07
CA MET A 390 -18.57 -15.43 5.09
C MET A 390 -19.18 -15.66 6.48
N ARG A 391 -18.40 -16.27 7.38
CA ARG A 391 -18.79 -16.48 8.78
C ARG A 391 -17.99 -15.54 9.66
N VAL A 392 -18.69 -14.72 10.43
CA VAL A 392 -18.10 -13.85 11.45
C VAL A 392 -18.52 -14.39 12.81
N THR A 393 -17.55 -14.64 13.68
CA THR A 393 -17.79 -15.04 15.07
C THR A 393 -17.09 -14.03 15.96
N GLU A 394 -17.88 -13.29 16.73
CA GLU A 394 -17.37 -12.35 17.72
C GLU A 394 -17.43 -13.01 19.11
N THR A 395 -16.35 -12.89 19.85
CA THR A 395 -16.26 -13.30 21.24
C THR A 395 -15.93 -12.06 22.06
N ASP A 396 -16.83 -11.73 22.97
CA ASP A 396 -16.62 -10.62 23.90
C ASP A 396 -15.34 -10.82 24.70
N ALA A 397 -14.74 -9.71 25.11
CA ALA A 397 -13.69 -9.75 26.13
C ALA A 397 -14.27 -10.52 27.32
N PRO A 398 -13.62 -11.60 27.82
CA PRO A 398 -14.12 -12.27 29.01
C PRO A 398 -14.28 -11.20 30.11
N ASN A 399 -15.43 -11.18 30.79
CA ASN A 399 -15.75 -10.20 31.85
C ASN A 399 -14.53 -9.97 32.75
N LEU A 400 -13.78 -8.89 32.48
CA LEU A 400 -12.66 -8.40 33.28
C LEU A 400 -13.21 -7.67 34.52
N THR A 401 -14.12 -8.32 35.25
CA THR A 401 -14.34 -8.00 36.66
C THR A 401 -13.21 -8.66 37.46
N LYS A 402 -12.37 -7.79 38.02
CA LYS A 402 -11.02 -7.98 38.60
C LYS A 402 -9.92 -7.95 37.56
N ALA A 403 -9.09 -6.91 37.71
CA ALA A 403 -7.72 -6.86 37.22
C ALA A 403 -7.09 -8.27 37.27
N PRO A 404 -6.34 -8.70 36.24
CA PRO A 404 -5.52 -9.87 36.40
C PRO A 404 -4.57 -9.53 37.55
N ALA A 405 -4.79 -10.16 38.71
CA ALA A 405 -3.68 -10.48 39.58
C ALA A 405 -2.63 -11.07 38.66
N GLU A 406 -1.45 -10.46 38.64
CA GLU A 406 -0.24 -10.93 37.96
C GLU A 406 -0.35 -12.43 37.74
N SER A 407 -0.77 -12.84 36.54
CA SER A 407 -0.76 -14.25 36.21
C SER A 407 0.71 -14.58 36.13
N THR A 408 1.24 -15.11 37.25
CA THR A 408 2.62 -15.57 37.36
C THR A 408 2.89 -16.34 36.06
N PRO A 409 3.81 -15.86 35.21
CA PRO A 409 4.03 -16.49 33.93
C PRO A 409 4.29 -17.98 34.17
N ALA A 410 3.66 -18.82 33.36
CA ALA A 410 3.85 -20.26 33.50
C ALA A 410 5.36 -20.55 33.49
N PRO A 411 5.89 -21.28 34.48
CA PRO A 411 7.32 -21.53 34.56
C PRO A 411 7.76 -22.30 33.31
N LEU A 412 9.00 -22.04 32.86
CA LEU A 412 9.63 -22.81 31.78
C LEU A 412 9.46 -24.31 32.04
N SER A 413 9.18 -25.09 30.99
CA SER A 413 9.15 -26.55 31.10
C SER A 413 10.52 -27.10 31.55
N ALA A 414 10.55 -28.29 32.14
CA ALA A 414 11.81 -28.92 32.56
C ALA A 414 12.83 -29.04 31.41
N THR A 415 12.33 -29.28 30.19
CA THR A 415 13.13 -29.30 28.95
C THR A 415 13.73 -27.93 28.65
N GLN A 416 12.92 -26.87 28.69
CA GLN A 416 13.37 -25.51 28.45
C GLN A 416 14.38 -25.02 29.50
N GLN A 417 14.16 -25.36 30.78
CA GLN A 417 15.13 -25.06 31.85
C GLN A 417 16.47 -25.74 31.61
N THR A 418 16.44 -27.00 31.13
CA THR A 418 17.65 -27.75 30.80
C THR A 418 18.36 -27.16 29.58
N GLN A 419 17.61 -26.82 28.54
CA GLN A 419 18.14 -26.14 27.35
C GLN A 419 18.75 -24.78 27.70
N LEU A 420 18.07 -23.96 28.50
CA LEU A 420 18.58 -22.66 28.92
C LEU A 420 19.91 -22.79 29.68
N LYS A 421 20.02 -23.75 30.60
CA LYS A 421 21.28 -24.05 31.30
C LYS A 421 22.39 -24.45 30.33
N HIS A 422 22.06 -25.27 29.33
CA HIS A 422 23.01 -25.70 28.30
C HIS A 422 23.47 -24.54 27.41
N ILE A 423 22.54 -23.69 26.96
CA ILE A 423 22.83 -22.46 26.20
C ILE A 423 23.76 -21.56 26.99
N HIS A 424 23.41 -21.27 28.25
CA HIS A 424 24.21 -20.41 29.12
C HIS A 424 25.63 -20.97 29.29
N ALA A 425 25.78 -22.29 29.50
CA ALA A 425 27.09 -22.93 29.63
C ALA A 425 27.98 -22.78 28.37
N GLN A 426 27.39 -22.75 27.17
CA GLN A 426 28.13 -22.55 25.93
C GLN A 426 28.47 -21.08 25.66
N LEU A 427 27.56 -20.16 25.97
CA LEU A 427 27.69 -18.75 25.65
C LEU A 427 28.54 -17.96 26.65
N ALA A 428 28.36 -18.22 27.95
CA ALA A 428 28.89 -17.37 29.02
C ALA A 428 30.41 -17.16 28.96
N PRO A 429 31.26 -18.18 28.76
CA PRO A 429 32.71 -17.98 28.73
C PRO A 429 33.18 -17.05 27.60
N ARG A 430 32.55 -17.17 26.42
CA ARG A 430 32.91 -16.37 25.25
C ARG A 430 32.38 -14.94 25.35
N LEU A 431 31.14 -14.76 25.79
CA LEU A 431 30.56 -13.42 25.97
C LEU A 431 31.24 -12.65 27.13
N THR A 432 31.61 -13.34 28.22
CA THR A 432 32.39 -12.71 29.30
C THR A 432 33.74 -12.21 28.77
N ALA A 433 34.42 -12.99 27.93
CA ALA A 433 35.68 -12.59 27.32
C ALA A 433 35.54 -11.36 26.38
N GLN A 434 34.33 -11.09 25.89
CA GLN A 434 33.99 -9.91 25.06
C GLN A 434 33.46 -8.73 25.89
N GLY A 435 33.47 -8.83 27.23
CA GLY A 435 33.07 -7.75 28.12
C GLY A 435 31.57 -7.64 28.42
N TYR A 436 30.76 -8.63 28.01
CA TYR A 436 29.35 -8.67 28.40
C TYR A 436 29.21 -9.02 29.90
N ASN A 437 28.31 -8.34 30.59
CA ASN A 437 28.02 -8.60 31.99
C ASN A 437 27.05 -9.80 32.16
N PRO A 438 26.89 -10.35 33.38
CA PRO A 438 26.03 -11.51 33.62
C PRO A 438 24.58 -11.33 33.16
N GLU A 439 24.00 -10.15 33.36
CA GLU A 439 22.62 -9.85 32.96
C GLU A 439 22.46 -9.90 31.43
N GLN A 440 23.40 -9.32 30.69
CA GLN A 440 23.42 -9.36 29.23
C GLN A 440 23.60 -10.80 28.71
N ILE A 441 24.40 -11.62 29.41
CA ILE A 441 24.57 -13.04 29.08
C ILE A 441 23.26 -13.81 29.27
N ASP A 442 22.53 -13.54 30.36
CA ASP A 442 21.21 -14.13 30.61
C ASP A 442 20.19 -13.69 29.55
N GLN A 443 20.18 -12.42 29.14
CA GLN A 443 19.33 -11.89 28.08
C GLN A 443 19.59 -12.58 26.75
N VAL A 444 20.86 -12.69 26.34
CA VAL A 444 21.25 -13.38 25.10
C VAL A 444 20.95 -14.88 25.18
N GLY A 445 21.13 -15.49 26.36
CA GLY A 445 20.78 -16.89 26.59
C GLY A 445 19.28 -17.16 26.43
N ALA A 446 18.43 -16.31 27.01
CA ALA A 446 16.99 -16.39 26.86
C ALA A 446 16.54 -16.12 25.41
N ALA A 447 17.12 -15.14 24.73
CA ALA A 447 16.85 -14.86 23.32
C ALA A 447 17.24 -16.05 22.42
N THR A 448 18.36 -16.72 22.74
CA THR A 448 18.81 -17.92 22.03
C THR A 448 17.83 -19.07 22.23
N LEU A 449 17.23 -19.23 23.42
CA LEU A 449 16.18 -20.23 23.66
C LEU A 449 14.94 -19.98 22.80
N VAL A 450 14.49 -18.73 22.70
CA VAL A 450 13.39 -18.34 21.79
C VAL A 450 13.75 -18.67 20.34
N HIS A 451 14.97 -18.32 19.94
CA HIS A 451 15.47 -18.56 18.58
C HIS A 451 15.50 -20.05 18.22
N LEU A 452 15.88 -20.91 19.16
CA LEU A 452 15.79 -22.36 18.99
C LEU A 452 14.35 -22.84 18.80
N GLY A 453 13.41 -22.34 19.62
CA GLY A 453 11.99 -22.67 19.48
C GLY A 453 11.44 -22.32 18.09
N ARG A 454 11.76 -21.12 17.59
CA ARG A 454 11.37 -20.67 16.24
C ARG A 454 11.97 -21.53 15.11
N HIS A 455 13.08 -22.20 15.38
CA HIS A 455 13.81 -23.03 14.42
C HIS A 455 13.70 -24.52 14.72
N ALA A 456 12.73 -24.96 15.53
CA ALA A 456 12.57 -26.38 15.90
C ALA A 456 12.46 -27.31 14.68
N ALA A 457 11.87 -26.84 13.57
CA ALA A 457 11.79 -27.58 12.30
C ALA A 457 13.16 -27.90 11.67
N LYS A 458 14.24 -27.22 12.07
CA LYS A 458 15.62 -27.50 11.61
C LYS A 458 16.30 -28.62 12.42
N GLY A 459 15.62 -29.15 13.44
CA GLY A 459 16.15 -30.13 14.39
C GLY A 459 16.84 -29.48 15.58
N ASP A 460 17.25 -30.33 16.53
CA ASP A 460 17.91 -29.91 17.77
C ASP A 460 19.25 -29.21 17.50
N ALA A 461 19.65 -28.34 18.44
CA ALA A 461 20.95 -27.67 18.38
C ALA A 461 22.08 -28.64 18.69
N ARG A 462 23.03 -28.77 17.76
CA ARG A 462 24.30 -29.49 17.96
C ARG A 462 25.40 -28.62 18.53
N GLY A 463 25.34 -27.32 18.30
CA GLY A 463 26.35 -26.38 18.79
C GLY A 463 25.88 -24.93 18.72
N ILE A 464 26.29 -24.14 19.71
CA ILE A 464 26.01 -22.72 19.82
C ILE A 464 27.35 -22.00 19.90
N HIS A 465 27.59 -21.11 18.95
CA HIS A 465 28.88 -20.47 18.74
C HIS A 465 28.72 -18.95 18.80
N VAL A 466 29.67 -18.28 19.44
CA VAL A 466 29.76 -16.81 19.47
C VAL A 466 30.75 -16.37 18.39
N SER A 467 30.38 -15.38 17.59
CA SER A 467 31.30 -14.78 16.62
C SER A 467 32.53 -14.18 17.29
N HIS A 468 33.61 -13.99 16.52
CA HIS A 468 34.89 -13.51 17.08
C HIS A 468 34.78 -12.13 17.74
N ASP A 469 33.91 -11.27 17.20
CA ASP A 469 33.59 -9.92 17.71
C ASP A 469 32.47 -9.90 18.74
N GLY A 470 31.87 -11.06 19.06
CA GLY A 470 30.79 -11.15 20.05
C GLY A 470 29.47 -10.53 19.64
N VAL A 471 29.28 -10.13 18.37
CA VAL A 471 28.04 -9.47 17.91
C VAL A 471 27.00 -10.45 17.36
N ARG A 472 27.36 -11.70 17.10
CA ARG A 472 26.45 -12.74 16.60
C ARG A 472 26.57 -14.05 17.36
N ILE A 473 25.45 -14.74 17.48
CA ILE A 473 25.35 -16.13 17.91
C ILE A 473 24.95 -16.98 16.70
N ALA A 474 25.75 -17.98 16.37
CA ALA A 474 25.45 -18.96 15.34
C ALA A 474 25.05 -20.29 15.99
N ILE A 475 23.97 -20.89 15.51
CA ILE A 475 23.45 -22.17 15.98
C ILE A 475 23.54 -23.18 14.84
N SER A 476 24.25 -24.29 15.09
CA SER A 476 24.27 -25.44 14.19
C SER A 476 23.19 -26.43 14.59
N HIS A 477 22.32 -26.79 13.65
CA HIS A 477 21.24 -27.77 13.87
C HIS A 477 21.62 -29.16 13.32
N GLU A 478 20.83 -30.20 13.63
CA GLU A 478 21.13 -31.60 13.27
C GLU A 478 21.35 -31.86 11.78
N HIS A 479 20.66 -31.13 10.90
CA HIS A 479 20.77 -31.27 9.44
C HIS A 479 21.82 -30.35 8.81
N HIS A 480 22.86 -29.98 9.57
CA HIS A 480 23.95 -29.08 9.14
C HIS A 480 23.46 -27.69 8.67
N GLN A 481 22.26 -27.29 9.07
CA GLN A 481 21.76 -25.95 8.83
C GLN A 481 22.25 -25.00 9.91
N LEU A 482 22.66 -23.81 9.51
CA LEU A 482 23.05 -22.72 10.40
C LEU A 482 21.90 -21.73 10.54
N SER A 483 21.70 -21.20 11.74
CA SER A 483 20.89 -20.01 11.97
C SER A 483 21.68 -19.01 12.82
N GLU A 484 21.43 -17.71 12.61
CA GLU A 484 22.16 -16.65 13.31
C GLU A 484 21.19 -15.75 14.08
N LEU A 485 21.65 -15.28 15.24
CA LEU A 485 20.99 -14.31 16.11
C LEU A 485 21.94 -13.12 16.33
N ASP A 486 21.44 -11.91 16.13
CA ASP A 486 22.17 -10.66 16.40
C ASP A 486 22.09 -10.31 17.90
N VAL A 487 23.25 -10.11 18.54
CA VAL A 487 23.34 -9.86 19.98
C VAL A 487 22.75 -8.50 20.36
N ALA A 488 22.99 -7.46 19.56
CA ALA A 488 22.43 -6.13 19.83
C ALA A 488 20.90 -6.13 19.81
N THR A 489 20.30 -6.94 18.95
CA THR A 489 18.85 -7.15 18.89
C THR A 489 18.35 -7.93 20.10
N ALA A 490 19.06 -8.97 20.55
CA ALA A 490 18.72 -9.74 21.74
C ALA A 490 18.67 -8.86 23.00
N LEU A 491 19.62 -7.92 23.14
CA LEU A 491 19.74 -7.02 24.29
C LEU A 491 18.65 -5.93 24.37
N LYS A 492 17.78 -5.80 23.35
CA LYS A 492 16.66 -4.84 23.38
C LYS A 492 15.49 -5.28 24.26
N LYS A 493 15.45 -6.54 24.69
CA LYS A 493 14.44 -7.07 25.61
C LYS A 493 15.11 -7.65 26.85
N SER A 494 14.41 -7.62 27.97
CA SER A 494 14.84 -8.25 29.22
C SER A 494 14.81 -9.78 29.14
N THR A 495 15.54 -10.43 30.03
CA THR A 495 15.53 -11.91 30.18
C THR A 495 14.10 -12.41 30.40
N GLY A 496 13.32 -11.74 31.25
CA GLY A 496 11.94 -12.12 31.53
C GLY A 496 11.03 -12.10 30.30
N GLU A 497 11.14 -11.07 29.47
CA GLU A 497 10.37 -10.95 28.22
C GLU A 497 10.70 -12.07 27.23
N HIS A 498 11.99 -12.40 27.06
CA HIS A 498 12.39 -13.54 26.21
C HIS A 498 11.90 -14.88 26.76
N LEU A 499 11.96 -15.09 28.08
CA LEU A 499 11.49 -16.35 28.67
C LEU A 499 9.97 -16.51 28.56
N GLN A 500 9.21 -15.43 28.70
CA GLN A 500 7.77 -15.45 28.41
C GLN A 500 7.51 -15.84 26.95
N GLU A 501 8.25 -15.24 26.02
CA GLU A 501 8.15 -15.57 24.60
C GLU A 501 8.49 -17.05 24.31
N ALA A 502 9.51 -17.60 24.99
CA ALA A 502 9.90 -19.00 24.85
C ALA A 502 8.79 -19.97 25.31
N VAL A 503 8.07 -19.64 26.38
CA VAL A 503 6.91 -20.42 26.85
C VAL A 503 5.80 -20.45 25.80
N HIS A 504 5.53 -19.33 25.13
CA HIS A 504 4.50 -19.25 24.10
C HIS A 504 4.85 -19.99 22.81
N ALA A 505 6.12 -19.96 22.38
CA ALA A 505 6.58 -20.57 21.13
C ALA A 505 6.38 -22.10 21.08
N GLN A 506 6.32 -22.80 22.23
CA GLN A 506 6.18 -24.26 22.27
C GLN A 506 4.72 -24.72 22.13
N VAL A 507 3.75 -23.93 22.60
CA VAL A 507 2.31 -24.27 22.52
C VAL A 507 1.84 -24.34 21.06
N GLU A 508 2.47 -23.57 20.17
CA GLU A 508 2.14 -23.55 18.74
C GLU A 508 2.80 -24.70 17.94
N SER A 509 3.79 -25.40 18.51
CA SER A 509 4.54 -26.48 17.85
C SER A 509 4.03 -27.91 18.12
N GLY A 510 3.05 -28.08 19.01
CA GLY A 510 2.48 -29.38 19.39
C GLY A 510 1.32 -29.84 18.51
N ALA A 511 1.59 -30.36 17.32
CA ALA A 511 0.67 -31.22 16.57
C ALA A 511 1.02 -32.71 16.81
N PRO A 512 0.04 -33.64 16.82
CA PRO A 512 0.22 -34.97 17.41
C PRO A 512 1.13 -35.87 16.57
N SER A 513 2.11 -36.49 17.23
CA SER A 513 2.90 -37.59 16.68
C SER A 513 1.98 -38.79 16.44
N THR A 514 1.69 -39.11 15.18
CA THR A 514 1.04 -40.36 14.80
C THR A 514 1.99 -41.52 15.03
N ASP A 515 1.59 -42.35 15.99
CA ASP A 515 2.21 -43.61 16.36
C ASP A 515 2.30 -44.54 15.15
N ARG A 516 3.52 -44.81 14.70
CA ARG A 516 3.82 -45.62 13.51
C ARG A 516 3.94 -47.07 13.93
N ASN A 517 2.80 -47.75 14.10
CA ASN A 517 2.79 -49.20 14.27
C ASN A 517 1.53 -49.85 13.67
N GLN A 518 1.44 -49.92 12.34
CA GLN A 518 0.59 -50.92 11.66
C GLN A 518 1.30 -51.44 10.40
N GLN A 519 1.41 -52.77 10.34
CA GLN A 519 1.93 -53.58 9.24
C GLN A 519 1.08 -53.42 7.96
N PRO A 520 1.67 -53.59 6.77
CA PRO A 520 0.94 -53.51 5.51
C PRO A 520 0.14 -54.81 5.24
N GLN A 521 -1.19 -54.69 5.10
CA GLN A 521 -2.01 -55.75 4.50
C GLN A 521 -1.83 -55.74 2.97
N MET A 522 -1.51 -56.91 2.42
CA MET A 522 -1.44 -57.16 0.98
C MET A 522 -2.83 -57.03 0.34
N HIS A 523 -2.97 -56.10 -0.61
CA HIS A 523 -4.15 -56.03 -1.47
C HIS A 523 -4.06 -57.06 -2.62
N ARG A 524 -5.09 -57.91 -2.69
CA ARG A 524 -5.38 -58.81 -3.81
C ARG A 524 -5.92 -58.02 -5.00
N THR A 525 -5.38 -58.31 -6.17
CA THR A 525 -5.92 -57.98 -7.49
C THR A 525 -7.28 -58.65 -7.76
N PRO A 526 -8.21 -58.00 -8.46
CA PRO A 526 -9.26 -58.67 -9.22
C PRO A 526 -8.92 -58.76 -10.72
N ASN A 527 -9.27 -59.91 -11.30
CA ASN A 527 -9.17 -60.27 -12.71
C ASN A 527 -10.13 -59.44 -13.61
N PRO A 528 -9.84 -59.36 -14.93
CA PRO A 528 -10.65 -58.64 -15.90
C PRO A 528 -11.62 -59.58 -16.66
N THR A 529 -12.87 -59.16 -16.81
CA THR A 529 -13.72 -59.64 -17.91
C THR A 529 -14.83 -58.65 -18.24
N GLU A 530 -15.01 -58.44 -19.55
CA GLU A 530 -16.24 -58.05 -20.27
C GLU A 530 -16.86 -56.66 -20.02
N HIS A 531 -16.66 -55.75 -20.98
CA HIS A 531 -17.70 -55.49 -22.00
C HIS A 531 -17.21 -54.52 -23.08
N ALA A 532 -17.19 -54.99 -24.31
CA ALA A 532 -17.19 -54.18 -25.52
C ALA A 532 -18.64 -53.85 -25.89
N GLY A 533 -18.92 -52.58 -26.21
CA GLY A 533 -20.26 -52.13 -26.59
C GLY A 533 -20.24 -50.70 -27.12
N ALA A 534 -20.08 -50.60 -28.44
CA ALA A 534 -20.13 -49.43 -29.31
C ALA A 534 -21.11 -48.30 -28.93
N MET A 535 -20.71 -47.06 -29.20
CA MET A 535 -21.54 -46.12 -29.97
C MET A 535 -20.69 -45.00 -30.59
N GLN A 536 -20.62 -45.00 -31.92
CA GLN A 536 -20.42 -43.81 -32.74
C GLN A 536 -21.76 -43.10 -32.89
N ARG A 537 -21.81 -41.80 -32.58
CA ARG A 537 -22.35 -40.71 -33.40
C ARG A 537 -22.10 -39.38 -32.71
#